data_AF-A0A3D2TI42-F1
#
_entry.id   AF-A0A3D2TI42-F1
#
_cell.length_a   1.000
_cell.length_b   1.000
_cell.length_c   1.000
_cell.angle_alpha   90.00
_cell.angle_beta   90.00
_cell.angle_gamma   90.00
#
_symmetry.space_group_name_H-M   'P 1'
#
loop_
_entity.id
_entity.type
_entity.pdbx_description
1 polymer ?
#
loop_
_entity_poly.entity_id
_entity_poly.type
_entity_poly.pdbx_seq_one_letter_code
_entity_poly.pdbx_strand_id
1 'polypeptide(L)'
;MPIDIAIEKLRGFVSDHKAKVLSTSENSVELEVSTESIAYDRRKGDRNLLFRVEFQFSEKRMERSNNIGLAAGEYVHTQIHLQVRPKRVKKTRKVDMAERARLLQQSIKAYLMAKDEEESQLEYAVSNS
;
A
#
# COMPACT_ATOMS: atom_id res chain seq x y z
N MET A 1 1.34 -8.37 9.11
CA MET A 1 0.19 -9.06 8.48
C MET A 1 0.70 -10.19 7.56
N PRO A 2 0.14 -11.42 7.65
CA PRO A 2 0.39 -12.52 6.71
C PRO A 2 -0.06 -12.23 5.28
N ILE A 3 0.52 -12.92 4.29
CA ILE A 3 0.29 -12.61 2.86
C ILE A 3 -1.15 -12.87 2.40
N ASP A 4 -1.81 -13.91 2.91
CA ASP A 4 -3.20 -14.23 2.54
C ASP A 4 -4.16 -13.11 2.92
N ILE A 5 -3.96 -12.52 4.10
CA ILE A 5 -4.74 -11.37 4.57
C ILE A 5 -4.43 -10.14 3.71
N ALA A 6 -3.17 -9.95 3.29
CA ALA A 6 -2.78 -8.87 2.39
C ALA A 6 -3.50 -8.96 1.04
N ILE A 7 -3.59 -10.17 0.49
CA ILE A 7 -4.29 -10.45 -0.76
C ILE A 7 -5.78 -10.18 -0.62
N GLU A 8 -6.41 -10.61 0.47
CA GLU A 8 -7.83 -10.33 0.73
C GLU A 8 -8.10 -8.83 0.83
N LYS A 9 -7.25 -8.09 1.57
CA LYS A 9 -7.34 -6.63 1.65
C LYS A 9 -7.14 -5.98 0.28
N LEU A 10 -6.20 -6.46 -0.53
CA LEU A 10 -6.01 -5.94 -1.88
C LEU A 10 -7.24 -6.17 -2.77
N ARG A 11 -7.89 -7.34 -2.65
CA ARG A 11 -9.15 -7.62 -3.37
C ARG A 11 -10.26 -6.65 -2.95
N GLY A 12 -10.40 -6.39 -1.64
CA GLY A 12 -11.31 -5.37 -1.14
C GLY A 12 -11.01 -3.99 -1.72
N PHE A 13 -9.73 -3.59 -1.73
CA PHE A 13 -9.29 -2.31 -2.28
C PHE A 13 -9.67 -2.18 -3.76
N VAL A 14 -9.45 -3.24 -4.55
CA VAL A 14 -9.81 -3.29 -5.97
C VAL A 14 -11.30 -3.06 -6.17
N SER A 15 -12.15 -3.74 -5.38
CA SER A 15 -13.60 -3.58 -5.44
C SER A 15 -14.05 -2.17 -5.03
N ASP A 16 -13.58 -1.68 -3.89
CA ASP A 16 -14.01 -0.41 -3.30
C ASP A 16 -13.60 0.79 -4.16
N HIS A 17 -12.38 0.75 -4.73
CA HIS A 17 -11.83 1.83 -5.55
C HIS A 17 -12.07 1.63 -7.05
N LYS A 18 -12.82 0.59 -7.45
CA LYS A 18 -13.05 0.22 -8.86
C LYS A 18 -11.75 0.15 -9.64
N ALA A 19 -10.69 -0.35 -9.01
CA ALA A 19 -9.39 -0.48 -9.65
C ALA A 19 -9.46 -1.56 -10.73
N LYS A 20 -8.68 -1.38 -11.79
CA LYS A 20 -8.55 -2.38 -12.85
C LYS A 20 -7.26 -3.15 -12.64
N VAL A 21 -7.35 -4.46 -12.47
CA VAL A 21 -6.18 -5.35 -12.48
C VAL A 21 -5.61 -5.38 -13.90
N LEU A 22 -4.35 -5.02 -14.04
CA LEU A 22 -3.62 -5.03 -15.32
C LEU A 22 -2.85 -6.33 -15.50
N SER A 23 -2.15 -6.77 -14.45
CA SER A 23 -1.40 -8.02 -14.43
C SER A 23 -1.25 -8.56 -13.02
N THR A 24 -1.07 -9.87 -12.91
CA THR A 24 -0.77 -10.59 -11.67
C THR A 24 0.35 -11.57 -11.95
N SER A 25 1.34 -11.61 -11.07
CA SER A 25 2.38 -12.63 -11.02
C SER A 25 2.35 -13.31 -9.65
N GLU A 26 3.30 -14.22 -9.39
CA GLU A 26 3.41 -14.92 -8.11
C GLU A 26 3.58 -13.96 -6.91
N ASN A 27 4.40 -12.92 -7.07
CA ASN A 27 4.72 -11.99 -5.99
C ASN A 27 4.45 -10.52 -6.36
N SER A 28 3.74 -10.26 -7.46
CA SER A 28 3.40 -8.89 -7.84
C SER A 28 2.00 -8.75 -8.40
N VAL A 29 1.41 -7.59 -8.14
CA VAL A 29 0.10 -7.21 -8.68
C VAL A 29 0.21 -5.80 -9.23
N GLU A 30 -0.35 -5.61 -10.41
CA GLU A 30 -0.39 -4.31 -11.04
C GLU A 30 -1.83 -3.86 -11.27
N LEU A 31 -2.11 -2.65 -10.81
CA LEU A 31 -3.43 -2.03 -10.87
C LEU A 31 -3.40 -0.72 -11.64
N GLU A 32 -4.52 -0.38 -12.24
CA GLU A 32 -4.86 0.96 -12.70
C GLU A 32 -5.95 1.54 -11.81
N VAL A 33 -5.68 2.70 -11.22
CA VAL A 33 -6.59 3.37 -10.29
C VAL A 33 -6.88 4.79 -10.76
N SER A 34 -8.15 5.19 -10.74
CA SER A 34 -8.58 6.56 -11.02
C SER A 34 -8.58 7.40 -9.75
N THR A 35 -8.15 8.65 -9.82
CA THR A 35 -8.21 9.57 -8.67
C THR A 35 -9.62 9.90 -8.19
N GLU A 36 -10.64 9.71 -9.02
CA GLU A 36 -12.04 9.94 -8.63
C GLU A 36 -12.51 8.95 -7.56
N SER A 37 -11.89 7.78 -7.51
CA SER A 37 -12.19 6.76 -6.50
C SER A 37 -11.58 7.05 -5.13
N ILE A 38 -10.64 7.99 -5.03
CA ILE A 38 -9.80 8.21 -3.84
C ILE A 38 -10.07 9.58 -3.22
N ALA A 39 -10.31 10.62 -4.03
CA ALA A 39 -10.54 11.97 -3.56
C ALA A 39 -12.04 12.30 -3.56
N TYR A 40 -12.57 12.69 -2.39
CA TYR A 40 -13.96 13.15 -2.21
C TYR A 40 -14.29 14.48 -2.92
N ASP A 41 -13.34 15.08 -3.64
CA ASP A 41 -13.53 16.38 -4.27
C ASP A 41 -14.21 16.24 -5.63
N ARG A 42 -15.55 16.15 -5.58
CA ARG A 42 -16.43 16.13 -6.77
C ARG A 42 -16.52 17.49 -7.47
N ARG A 43 -15.84 18.55 -6.99
CA ARG A 43 -15.98 19.93 -7.50
C ARG A 43 -14.63 20.56 -7.88
N LYS A 44 -13.90 19.90 -8.77
CA LYS A 44 -12.95 20.60 -9.65
C LYS A 44 -12.92 19.87 -10.99
N GLY A 45 -13.83 20.30 -11.87
CA GLY A 45 -14.17 19.63 -13.12
C GLY A 45 -12.97 19.15 -13.95
N ASP A 46 -13.16 17.95 -14.48
CA ASP A 46 -12.66 17.50 -15.78
C ASP A 46 -11.28 16.81 -15.85
N ARG A 47 -10.80 16.17 -14.77
CA ARG A 47 -9.46 15.53 -14.80
C ARG A 47 -9.40 14.18 -14.09
N ASN A 48 -9.98 13.17 -14.74
CA ASN A 48 -9.72 11.77 -14.42
C ASN A 48 -8.22 11.47 -14.66
N LEU A 49 -7.43 11.42 -13.58
CA LEU A 49 -6.04 10.99 -13.63
C LEU A 49 -5.99 9.49 -13.33
N LEU A 50 -5.35 8.76 -14.24
CA LEU A 50 -5.09 7.34 -14.08
C LEU A 50 -3.68 7.14 -13.54
N PHE A 51 -3.58 6.34 -12.49
CA PHE A 51 -2.33 5.91 -11.89
C PHE A 51 -2.13 4.42 -12.14
N ARG A 52 -0.90 4.07 -12.51
CA ARG A 52 -0.40 2.70 -12.49
C ARG A 52 0.19 2.47 -11.11
N VAL A 53 -0.30 1.43 -10.43
CA VAL A 53 0.11 1.05 -9.09
C VAL A 53 0.68 -0.35 -9.16
N GLU A 54 1.93 -0.49 -8.74
CA GLU A 54 2.62 -1.77 -8.73
C GLU A 54 2.90 -2.16 -7.29
N PHE A 55 2.48 -3.37 -6.93
CA PHE A 55 2.73 -4.01 -5.65
C PHE A 55 3.70 -5.16 -5.87
N GLN A 56 4.77 -5.21 -5.09
CA GLN A 56 5.64 -6.38 -4.99
C GLN A 56 5.64 -6.86 -3.55
N PHE A 57 5.30 -8.13 -3.34
CA PHE A 57 5.15 -8.77 -2.04
C PHE A 57 6.40 -9.57 -1.70
N SER A 58 6.82 -9.47 -0.46
CA SER A 58 7.90 -10.27 0.11
C SER A 58 7.55 -10.66 1.53
N GLU A 59 8.05 -11.79 1.99
CA GLU A 59 7.83 -12.28 3.34
C GLU A 59 9.05 -11.97 4.21
N LYS A 60 8.80 -11.42 5.40
CA LYS A 60 9.81 -11.17 6.42
C LYS A 60 9.41 -11.89 7.71
N ARG A 61 10.26 -12.82 8.14
CA ARG A 61 10.16 -13.45 9.45
C ARG A 61 10.81 -12.56 10.48
N MET A 62 10.15 -12.40 11.61
CA MET A 62 10.67 -11.65 12.73
C MET A 62 10.55 -12.49 13.99
N GLU A 63 11.62 -12.50 14.76
CA GLU A 63 11.66 -13.14 16.07
C GLU A 63 11.09 -12.19 17.12
N ARG A 64 10.16 -12.68 17.91
CA ARG A 64 9.70 -12.00 19.12
C ARG A 64 10.46 -12.58 20.32
N SER A 65 11.49 -11.87 20.76
CA SER A 65 12.14 -12.14 22.05
C SER A 65 11.48 -11.28 23.12
N ASN A 66 10.58 -11.86 23.93
CA ASN A 66 10.09 -11.20 25.14
C ASN A 66 11.14 -11.36 26.25
N ASN A 67 11.42 -10.30 27.03
CA ASN A 67 12.41 -10.28 28.14
C ASN A 67 12.16 -11.31 29.28
N ILE A 68 11.06 -12.06 29.24
CA ILE A 68 10.66 -13.01 30.29
C ILE A 68 10.92 -14.48 29.88
N GLY A 69 11.53 -14.76 28.72
CA GLY A 69 12.00 -16.12 28.38
C GLY A 69 10.92 -17.20 28.22
N LEU A 70 9.63 -16.83 28.23
CA LEU A 70 8.51 -17.78 28.27
C LEU A 70 7.67 -17.85 26.99
N ALA A 71 7.98 -17.06 25.95
CA ALA A 71 7.35 -17.18 24.64
C ALA A 71 8.22 -16.56 23.55
N ALA A 72 9.26 -17.29 23.13
CA ALA A 72 9.93 -17.00 21.86
C ALA A 72 9.00 -17.47 20.74
N GLY A 73 8.45 -16.53 19.97
CA GLY A 73 7.58 -16.83 18.83
C GLY A 73 8.10 -16.15 17.58
N GLU A 74 8.20 -16.90 16.48
CA GLU A 74 8.39 -16.32 15.15
C GLU A 74 7.03 -15.85 14.62
N TYR A 75 7.00 -14.67 14.03
CA TYR A 75 5.83 -14.19 13.32
C TYR A 75 6.21 -13.69 11.92
N VAL A 76 5.29 -13.91 10.99
CA VAL A 76 5.45 -13.59 9.57
C VAL A 76 4.78 -12.25 9.25
N HIS A 77 5.53 -11.35 8.62
CA HIS A 77 5.00 -10.11 8.04
C HIS A 77 5.22 -10.06 6.54
N THR A 78 4.22 -9.55 5.83
CA THR A 78 4.34 -9.20 4.42
C THR A 78 4.92 -7.80 4.31
N GLN A 79 6.04 -7.68 3.62
CA GLN A 79 6.61 -6.42 3.20
C GLN A 79 6.16 -6.14 1.76
N ILE A 80 5.67 -4.93 1.53
CA ILE A 80 5.08 -4.52 0.26
C ILE A 80 5.91 -3.37 -0.29
N HIS A 81 6.55 -3.59 -1.43
CA HIS A 81 7.13 -2.50 -2.19
C HIS A 81 6.05 -1.91 -3.11
N LEU A 82 5.69 -0.64 -2.85
CA LEU A 82 4.63 0.07 -3.55
C LEU A 82 5.20 1.13 -4.49
N GLN A 83 4.87 1.05 -5.78
CA GLN A 83 5.21 2.09 -6.75
C GLN A 83 3.94 2.70 -7.35
N VAL A 84 3.84 4.04 -7.33
CA VAL A 84 2.71 4.79 -7.89
C VAL A 84 3.21 5.72 -8.97
N ARG A 85 2.72 5.54 -10.20
CA ARG A 85 3.13 6.33 -11.37
C ARG A 85 1.91 6.86 -12.15
N PRO A 86 1.87 8.14 -12.56
CA PRO A 86 0.81 8.63 -13.43
C PRO A 86 0.93 8.02 -14.84
N LYS A 87 -0.18 7.56 -15.42
CA LYS A 87 -0.20 6.95 -16.77
C LYS A 87 0.08 7.95 -17.90
N ARG A 88 -0.32 9.23 -17.73
CA ARG A 88 -0.13 10.27 -18.75
C ARG A 88 0.34 11.59 -18.15
N VAL A 89 1.59 11.94 -18.41
CA VAL A 89 2.22 13.16 -17.88
C VAL A 89 2.02 14.31 -18.86
N LYS A 90 1.02 15.18 -18.63
CA LYS A 90 1.03 16.51 -19.26
C LYS A 90 1.97 17.42 -18.46
N LYS A 91 2.98 18.00 -19.14
CA LYS A 91 4.13 18.74 -18.57
C LYS A 91 3.73 19.85 -17.58
N THR A 92 2.53 20.42 -17.73
CA THR A 92 2.02 21.56 -16.94
C THR A 92 1.37 21.20 -15.60
N ARG A 93 1.29 19.92 -15.22
CA ARG A 93 0.47 19.48 -14.06
C ARG A 93 1.25 18.67 -13.00
N LYS A 94 2.58 18.77 -12.97
CA LYS A 94 3.44 17.92 -12.14
C LYS A 94 3.15 18.00 -10.63
N VAL A 95 2.85 19.20 -10.11
CA VAL A 95 2.61 19.41 -8.67
C VAL A 95 1.32 18.73 -8.19
N ASP A 96 0.21 18.90 -8.93
CA ASP A 96 -1.08 18.26 -8.64
C ASP A 96 -1.01 16.72 -8.74
N MET A 97 -0.19 16.19 -9.66
CA MET A 97 0.00 14.74 -9.79
C MET A 97 0.77 14.12 -8.63
N ALA A 98 1.81 14.79 -8.13
CA ALA A 98 2.59 14.28 -6.98
C ALA A 98 1.73 14.23 -5.72
N GLU A 99 0.91 15.24 -5.49
CA GLU A 99 0.03 15.27 -4.31
C GLU A 99 -1.04 14.18 -4.38
N ARG A 100 -1.66 13.98 -5.55
CA ARG A 100 -2.63 12.89 -5.74
C ARG A 100 -1.99 11.50 -5.63
N ALA A 101 -0.74 11.34 -6.06
CA ALA A 101 0.01 10.10 -5.86
C ALA A 101 0.21 9.81 -4.37
N ARG A 102 0.55 10.83 -3.57
CA ARG A 102 0.68 10.70 -2.10
C ARG A 102 -0.63 10.33 -1.43
N LEU A 103 -1.74 10.95 -1.83
CA LEU A 103 -3.07 10.60 -1.32
C LEU A 103 -3.45 9.15 -1.64
N LEU A 104 -3.14 8.68 -2.86
CA LEU A 104 -3.33 7.27 -3.24
C LEU A 104 -2.43 6.33 -2.41
N GLN A 105 -1.16 6.69 -2.19
CA GLN A 105 -0.26 5.93 -1.32
C GLN A 105 -0.78 5.84 0.11
N GLN A 106 -1.27 6.95 0.68
CA GLN A 106 -1.84 6.99 2.03
C GLN A 106 -3.12 6.16 2.12
N SER A 107 -4.00 6.23 1.12
CA SER A 107 -5.20 5.39 1.04
C SER A 107 -4.84 3.90 1.01
N ILE A 108 -3.87 3.49 0.18
CA ILE A 108 -3.38 2.11 0.13
C ILE A 108 -2.79 1.68 1.47
N LYS A 109 -1.93 2.53 2.07
CA LYS A 109 -1.31 2.26 3.37
C LYS A 109 -2.38 2.01 4.45
N ALA A 110 -3.37 2.89 4.53
CA ALA A 110 -4.49 2.75 5.45
C ALA A 110 -5.32 1.49 5.19
N TYR A 111 -5.62 1.19 3.93
CA TYR A 111 -6.45 0.05 3.54
C TYR A 111 -5.79 -1.29 3.87
N LEU A 112 -4.49 -1.40 3.61
CA LEU A 112 -3.69 -2.58 3.94
C LEU A 112 -3.30 -2.65 5.41
N MET A 113 -3.71 -1.66 6.21
CA MET A 113 -3.28 -1.49 7.61
C MET A 113 -1.75 -1.58 7.73
N ALA A 114 -1.05 -1.05 6.73
CA ALA A 114 0.39 -1.11 6.61
C ALA A 114 1.02 0.02 7.42
N LYS A 115 2.17 -0.29 8.03
CA LYS A 115 3.04 0.69 8.70
C LYS A 115 4.31 0.81 7.87
N ASP A 116 4.93 1.99 7.90
CA ASP A 116 6.24 2.14 7.26
C ASP A 116 7.29 1.33 8.03
N GLU A 117 8.41 1.00 7.38
CA GLU A 117 9.47 0.23 8.03
C GLU A 117 9.98 0.92 9.29
N GLU A 118 10.12 2.25 9.27
CA GLU A 118 10.57 3.04 10.43
C GLU A 118 9.57 2.98 11.60
N GLU A 119 8.27 3.14 11.32
CA GLU A 119 7.20 3.03 12.32
C GLU A 119 7.15 1.62 12.93
N SER A 120 7.33 0.60 12.09
CA SER A 120 7.34 -0.81 12.52
C SER A 120 8.55 -1.07 13.43
N GLN A 121 9.75 -0.62 13.03
CA GLN A 121 10.98 -0.78 13.81
C GLN A 121 10.92 -0.09 15.17
N LEU A 122 10.34 1.11 15.24
CA LEU A 122 10.15 1.84 16.49
C LEU A 122 9.18 1.14 17.45
N GLU A 123 8.06 0.60 16.94
CA GLU A 123 7.11 -0.16 17.76
C GLU A 123 7.72 -1.47 18.29
N TYR A 124 8.56 -2.13 17.49
CA TYR A 124 9.32 -3.29 17.95
C TYR A 124 10.35 -2.94 19.02
N ALA A 125 11.09 -1.83 18.85
CA ALA A 125 12.04 -1.37 19.84
C ALA A 125 11.36 -1.07 21.19
N VAL A 126 10.21 -0.39 21.17
CA VAL A 126 9.42 -0.07 22.38
C VAL A 126 8.79 -1.31 23.01
N SER A 127 8.39 -2.31 22.22
CA SER A 127 7.80 -3.55 22.75
C SER A 127 8.82 -4.49 23.42
N ASN A 128 10.11 -4.32 23.12
CA ASN A 128 11.20 -5.15 23.64
C ASN A 128 12.05 -4.45 24.73
N SER A 129 11.88 -3.14 24.93
CA SER A 129 12.49 -2.36 26.03
C SER A 129 11.61 -2.38 27.27
#